data_AF-A0A2J6PS95-F1
#
_entry.id   AF-A0A2J6PS95-F1
#
_cell.length_a   1.000
_cell.length_b   1.000
_cell.length_c   1.000
_cell.angle_alpha   90.00
_cell.angle_beta   90.00
_cell.angle_gamma   90.00
#
_symmetry.space_group_name_H-M   'P 1'
#
loop_
_entity.id
_entity.type
_entity.pdbx_description
1 polymer ?
#
loop_
_entity_poly.entity_id
_entity_poly.type
_entity_poly.pdbx_seq_one_letter_code
_entity_poly.pdbx_strand_id
1 'polypeptide(L)'
;MWNRSPRYPADSSTRFDLARPSGYLAPSWSWTSILGKQSSMGNSWKAREALQAAAAYSVAKIINVRTFPKGVDLFGQVTGGELVLHTRFRKIEHLPPVYSPEHEFHTDMLESVTGSAFQELVYTNMRVVDSMIYEFFQKHAPCQNQEFGAVELVHWEKAPGSLVPGFDLLLVESTGQDSSYRRIAQLGMRKYPVPQEYDVTADMYRGTLLENNAYDEVLKAKWRKRTITLV
;
A
#
# COMPACT_ATOMS: atom_id res chain seq x y z
N MET A 1 -29.85 -9.41 0.80
CA MET A 1 -29.65 -8.41 -0.26
C MET A 1 -28.28 -7.80 -0.01
N TRP A 2 -27.30 -8.03 -0.90
CA TRP A 2 -25.96 -7.46 -0.75
C TRP A 2 -26.04 -5.99 -1.12
N ASN A 3 -25.85 -5.10 -0.15
CA ASN A 3 -25.64 -3.70 -0.47
C ASN A 3 -24.25 -3.64 -1.11
N ARG A 4 -24.19 -3.68 -2.44
CA ARG A 4 -22.95 -3.39 -3.17
C ARG A 4 -22.45 -2.06 -2.63
N SER A 5 -21.15 -1.96 -2.36
CA SER A 5 -20.53 -0.68 -1.97
C SER A 5 -21.10 0.43 -2.86
N PRO A 6 -21.54 1.57 -2.28
CA PRO A 6 -22.41 2.54 -2.95
C PRO A 6 -21.82 3.15 -4.24
N ARG A 7 -20.54 2.91 -4.53
CA ARG A 7 -19.81 3.48 -5.68
C ARG A 7 -19.81 2.68 -6.97
N TYR A 8 -20.43 1.50 -7.06
CA TYR A 8 -20.44 0.77 -8.34
C TYR A 8 -21.72 1.05 -9.16
N PRO A 9 -21.66 1.78 -10.30
CA PRO A 9 -20.54 2.53 -10.87
C PRO A 9 -20.98 3.96 -11.27
N ALA A 10 -21.04 4.94 -10.36
CA ALA A 10 -21.56 6.25 -10.78
C ALA A 10 -21.12 7.51 -10.02
N ASP A 11 -20.42 7.42 -8.88
CA ASP A 11 -20.10 8.65 -8.14
C ASP A 11 -18.60 8.79 -7.82
N SER A 12 -17.93 9.65 -8.59
CA SER A 12 -16.57 10.13 -8.35
C SER A 12 -16.52 11.52 -7.72
N SER A 13 -17.67 12.06 -7.28
CA SER A 13 -17.76 13.43 -6.75
C SER A 13 -17.15 13.58 -5.35
N THR A 14 -16.94 12.48 -4.62
CA THR A 14 -16.37 12.49 -3.27
C THR A 14 -15.13 11.59 -3.18
N ARG A 15 -14.18 11.93 -2.30
CA ARG A 15 -13.01 11.07 -2.01
C ARG A 15 -13.32 9.88 -1.11
N PHE A 16 -14.45 9.88 -0.39
CA PHE A 16 -14.82 8.86 0.61
C PHE A 16 -16.25 8.34 0.45
N ASP A 17 -16.49 7.08 0.79
CA ASP A 17 -17.85 6.61 1.04
C ASP A 17 -18.24 6.95 2.48
N LEU A 18 -19.34 7.68 2.66
CA LEU A 18 -19.87 8.00 3.99
C LEU A 18 -20.17 6.74 4.82
N ALA A 19 -20.58 5.65 4.15
CA ALA A 19 -20.80 4.35 4.75
C ALA A 19 -19.64 3.40 4.42
N ARG A 20 -18.92 2.94 5.45
CA ARG A 20 -17.91 1.88 5.29
C ARG A 20 -18.57 0.58 4.80
N PRO A 21 -17.97 -0.16 3.86
CA PRO A 21 -18.55 -1.40 3.36
C PRO A 21 -18.64 -2.43 4.49
N SER A 22 -19.76 -3.16 4.55
CA SER A 22 -20.00 -4.19 5.56
C SER A 22 -19.18 -5.47 5.35
N GLY A 23 -18.45 -5.57 4.23
CA GLY A 23 -17.63 -6.73 3.89
C GLY A 23 -16.70 -6.44 2.71
N TYR A 24 -15.64 -7.23 2.62
CA TYR A 24 -14.64 -7.08 1.57
C TYR A 24 -15.06 -7.79 0.28
N LEU A 25 -14.80 -7.16 -0.87
CA LEU A 25 -14.93 -7.81 -2.18
C LEU A 25 -13.70 -8.67 -2.51
N ALA A 26 -12.60 -8.51 -1.77
CA ALA A 26 -11.37 -9.28 -1.93
C ALA A 26 -10.58 -9.37 -0.62
N PRO A 27 -9.77 -10.44 -0.40
CA PRO A 27 -8.88 -10.54 0.77
C PRO A 27 -7.91 -9.35 0.88
N SER A 28 -7.42 -9.02 2.07
CA SER A 28 -6.59 -7.80 2.24
C SER A 28 -5.24 -7.86 1.52
N TRP A 29 -4.74 -9.08 1.27
CA TRP A 29 -3.55 -9.37 0.48
C TRP A 29 -3.80 -9.38 -1.04
N SER A 30 -5.05 -9.24 -1.50
CA SER A 30 -5.37 -9.22 -2.92
C SER A 30 -4.76 -8.01 -3.63
N TRP A 31 -4.38 -8.17 -4.89
CA TRP A 31 -3.97 -7.08 -5.80
C TRP A 31 -5.15 -6.19 -6.22
N THR A 32 -6.35 -6.43 -5.69
CA THR A 32 -7.52 -5.59 -5.91
C THR A 32 -7.78 -4.69 -4.69
N SER A 33 -8.19 -3.46 -4.93
CA SER A 33 -8.80 -2.54 -3.97
C SER A 33 -10.01 -3.16 -3.28
N ILE A 34 -10.48 -2.53 -2.20
CA ILE A 34 -11.72 -2.91 -1.51
C ILE A 34 -12.96 -2.87 -2.43
N LEU A 35 -12.90 -2.07 -3.50
CA LEU A 35 -13.91 -1.97 -4.55
C LEU A 35 -13.77 -3.04 -5.64
N GLY A 36 -12.84 -3.98 -5.51
CA GLY A 36 -12.56 -5.01 -6.51
C GLY A 36 -11.86 -4.48 -7.78
N LYS A 37 -11.49 -3.20 -7.83
CA LYS A 37 -10.66 -2.63 -8.91
C LYS A 37 -9.19 -2.97 -8.68
N GLN A 38 -8.37 -3.04 -9.72
CA GLN A 38 -6.94 -3.30 -9.58
C GLN A 38 -6.25 -2.24 -8.69
N SER A 39 -5.63 -2.69 -7.60
CA SER A 39 -4.72 -1.89 -6.77
C SER A 39 -3.38 -1.90 -7.48
N SER A 40 -3.12 -0.86 -8.28
CA SER A 40 -1.87 -0.31 -8.86
C SER A 40 -0.62 -1.17 -9.16
N MET A 41 -0.43 -2.37 -8.61
CA MET A 41 0.56 -3.34 -9.08
C MET A 41 0.11 -3.90 -10.43
N GLY A 42 0.97 -3.73 -11.44
CA GLY A 42 0.70 -4.18 -12.78
C GLY A 42 0.53 -5.70 -12.82
N ASN A 43 -0.68 -6.16 -13.10
CA ASN A 43 -1.01 -7.56 -13.39
C ASN A 43 -0.66 -7.96 -14.83
N SER A 44 0.24 -7.22 -15.48
CA SER A 44 0.59 -7.42 -16.88
C SER A 44 1.57 -8.58 -17.05
N TRP A 45 1.54 -9.22 -18.22
CA TRP A 45 2.55 -10.20 -18.62
C TRP A 45 3.97 -9.65 -18.52
N LYS A 46 4.15 -8.33 -18.76
CA LYS A 46 5.45 -7.64 -18.59
C LYS A 46 5.96 -7.68 -17.14
N ALA A 47 5.07 -7.56 -16.15
CA ALA A 47 5.46 -7.68 -14.74
C ALA A 47 5.85 -9.12 -14.39
N ARG A 48 5.12 -10.11 -14.91
CA ARG A 48 5.49 -11.53 -14.78
C ARG A 48 6.85 -11.82 -15.42
N GLU A 49 7.09 -11.35 -16.64
CA GLU A 49 8.37 -11.52 -17.31
C GLU A 49 9.50 -10.81 -16.56
N ALA A 50 9.28 -9.60 -16.06
CA ALA A 50 10.28 -8.89 -15.26
C ALA A 50 10.67 -9.67 -13.98
N LEU A 51 9.69 -10.29 -13.30
CA LEU A 51 9.97 -11.17 -12.15
C LEU A 51 10.77 -12.41 -12.55
N GLN A 52 10.54 -12.95 -13.75
CA GLN A 52 11.23 -14.15 -14.26
C GLN A 52 12.62 -13.83 -14.83
N ALA A 53 12.79 -12.67 -15.43
CA ALA A 53 14.01 -12.22 -16.12
C ALA A 53 15.08 -11.66 -15.15
N ALA A 54 14.97 -11.96 -13.85
CA ALA A 54 15.86 -11.47 -12.81
C ALA A 54 15.95 -9.93 -12.70
N ALA A 55 14.95 -9.18 -13.20
CA ALA A 55 14.89 -7.72 -13.05
C ALA A 55 14.50 -7.29 -11.61
N ALA A 56 14.38 -8.26 -10.69
CA ALA A 56 14.14 -8.07 -9.27
C ALA A 56 15.32 -8.59 -8.45
N TYR A 57 15.86 -7.75 -7.56
CA TYR A 57 16.88 -8.13 -6.59
C TYR A 57 16.31 -9.00 -5.46
N SER A 58 15.07 -8.74 -5.04
CA SER A 58 14.37 -9.56 -4.04
C SER A 58 12.87 -9.54 -4.24
N VAL A 59 12.22 -10.64 -3.87
CA VAL A 59 10.77 -10.82 -3.83
C VAL A 59 10.40 -11.42 -2.49
N ALA A 60 9.31 -10.97 -1.89
CA ALA A 60 8.76 -11.56 -0.67
C ALA A 60 8.50 -13.04 -0.86
N LYS A 61 8.99 -13.87 0.06
CA LYS A 61 8.77 -15.31 0.00
C LYS A 61 7.37 -15.60 0.52
N ILE A 62 6.52 -16.15 -0.34
CA ILE A 62 5.24 -16.72 0.07
C ILE A 62 5.53 -18.04 0.80
N ILE A 63 5.12 -18.13 2.07
CA ILE A 63 5.22 -19.35 2.86
C ILE A 63 3.96 -20.19 2.70
N ASN A 64 2.80 -19.54 2.81
CA ASN A 64 1.50 -20.21 2.76
C ASN A 64 0.44 -19.28 2.19
N VAL A 65 -0.49 -19.85 1.42
CA VAL A 65 -1.70 -19.17 0.95
C VAL A 65 -2.87 -20.03 1.39
N ARG A 66 -3.76 -19.45 2.19
CA ARG A 66 -5.01 -20.10 2.59
C ARG A 66 -6.17 -19.30 2.04
N THR A 67 -7.14 -19.97 1.47
CA THR A 67 -8.39 -19.37 1.02
C THR A 67 -9.56 -20.05 1.71
N PHE A 68 -10.59 -19.27 2.02
CA PHE A 68 -11.82 -19.77 2.63
C PHE A 68 -12.91 -19.75 1.55
N PRO A 69 -13.27 -20.89 0.96
CA PRO A 69 -14.26 -20.93 -0.12
C PRO A 69 -15.65 -20.59 0.42
N LYS A 70 -16.44 -19.92 -0.40
CA LYS A 70 -17.84 -19.62 -0.11
C LYS A 70 -18.73 -20.80 -0.52
N GLY A 71 -18.75 -21.82 0.31
CA GLY A 71 -19.53 -23.04 0.05
C GLY A 71 -19.01 -23.77 -1.19
N VAL A 72 -19.92 -24.38 -1.95
CA VAL A 72 -19.62 -25.22 -3.13
C VAL A 72 -19.66 -24.40 -4.42
N ASP A 73 -19.17 -23.17 -4.39
CA ASP A 73 -19.19 -22.32 -5.59
C ASP A 73 -18.30 -22.90 -6.71
N LEU A 74 -18.93 -23.21 -7.85
CA LEU A 74 -18.29 -23.75 -9.05
C LEU A 74 -17.23 -22.81 -9.63
N PHE A 75 -17.35 -21.50 -9.35
CA PHE A 75 -16.42 -20.48 -9.82
C PHE A 75 -15.41 -20.03 -8.76
N GLY A 76 -15.39 -20.69 -7.60
CA GLY A 76 -14.33 -20.53 -6.59
C GLY A 76 -14.37 -19.21 -5.82
N GLN A 77 -15.55 -18.59 -5.62
CA GLN A 77 -15.69 -17.43 -4.75
C GLN A 77 -15.14 -17.73 -3.35
N VAL A 78 -14.38 -16.79 -2.80
CA VAL A 78 -13.83 -16.86 -1.45
C VAL A 78 -14.57 -15.89 -0.52
N THR A 79 -14.76 -16.29 0.74
CA THR A 79 -15.23 -15.40 1.82
C THR A 79 -14.07 -14.70 2.53
N GLY A 80 -12.85 -15.20 2.34
CA GLY A 80 -11.63 -14.63 2.89
C GLY A 80 -10.41 -15.46 2.54
N GLY A 81 -9.29 -15.11 3.15
CA GLY A 81 -8.06 -15.89 3.03
C GLY A 81 -6.93 -15.24 3.80
N GLU A 82 -5.83 -15.94 3.89
CA GLU A 82 -4.64 -15.51 4.61
C GLU A 82 -3.42 -15.72 3.71
N LEU A 83 -2.51 -14.75 3.72
CA LEU A 83 -1.23 -14.84 3.02
C LEU A 83 -0.10 -14.71 4.03
N VAL A 84 0.65 -15.79 4.21
CA VAL A 84 1.83 -15.81 5.08
C VAL A 84 3.07 -15.49 4.26
N LEU A 85 3.76 -14.41 4.60
CA LEU A 85 4.94 -13.92 3.91
C LEU A 85 6.15 -13.94 4.83
N HIS A 86 7.29 -14.38 4.31
CA HIS A 86 8.60 -14.10 4.90
C HIS A 86 9.26 -12.97 4.11
N THR A 87 9.37 -11.81 4.75
CA THR A 87 9.70 -10.57 4.05
C THR A 87 10.40 -9.58 4.98
N ARG A 88 11.00 -8.54 4.41
CA ARG A 88 11.50 -7.39 5.15
C ARG A 88 10.35 -6.52 5.60
N PHE A 89 10.40 -6.12 6.86
CA PHE A 89 9.40 -5.31 7.52
C PHE A 89 10.05 -4.09 8.17
N ARG A 90 9.44 -2.93 7.98
CA ARG A 90 9.80 -1.70 8.70
C ARG A 90 8.58 -1.12 9.38
N LYS A 91 8.73 -0.76 10.64
CA LYS A 91 7.70 -0.06 11.40
C LYS A 91 7.50 1.35 10.84
N ILE A 92 6.24 1.74 10.65
CA ILE A 92 5.83 3.11 10.35
C ILE A 92 5.46 3.75 11.69
N GLU A 93 6.07 4.88 12.00
CA GLU A 93 5.93 5.52 13.32
C GLU A 93 4.76 6.50 13.31
N HIS A 94 4.59 7.19 12.18
CA HIS A 94 3.61 8.24 12.03
C HIS A 94 2.83 8.07 10.72
N LEU A 95 1.51 8.05 10.85
CA LEU A 95 0.58 8.19 9.73
C LEU A 95 -0.25 9.45 9.95
N PRO A 96 -0.77 10.08 8.88
CA PRO A 96 -1.75 11.13 9.05
C PRO A 96 -2.97 10.58 9.80
N PRO A 97 -3.73 11.46 10.49
CA PRO A 97 -5.00 11.05 11.07
C PRO A 97 -5.91 10.46 9.97
N VAL A 98 -6.75 9.52 10.37
CA VAL A 98 -7.69 8.88 9.45
C VAL A 98 -8.73 9.91 9.04
N TYR A 99 -8.61 10.43 7.82
CA TYR A 99 -9.54 11.41 7.27
C TYR A 99 -10.95 10.84 7.25
N SER A 100 -11.89 11.57 7.85
CA SER A 100 -13.32 11.28 7.76
C SER A 100 -14.02 12.43 7.06
N PRO A 101 -15.21 12.21 6.46
CA PRO A 101 -16.02 13.27 5.89
C PRO A 101 -16.30 14.44 6.85
N GLU A 102 -16.33 14.19 8.17
CA GLU A 102 -16.55 15.24 9.18
C GLU A 102 -15.27 16.03 9.56
N HIS A 103 -14.08 15.50 9.21
CA HIS A 103 -12.77 16.08 9.54
C HIS A 103 -11.91 16.31 8.29
N GLU A 104 -12.56 16.45 7.12
CA GLU A 104 -11.89 16.90 5.92
C GLU A 104 -11.35 18.30 6.21
N PHE A 105 -10.05 18.51 5.97
CA PHE A 105 -9.32 19.77 6.13
C PHE A 105 -8.79 20.09 7.54
N HIS A 106 -7.65 19.48 7.85
CA HIS A 106 -6.58 20.23 8.50
C HIS A 106 -5.68 20.84 7.41
N THR A 107 -5.93 22.12 7.10
CA THR A 107 -4.99 23.00 6.38
C THR A 107 -3.68 23.18 7.13
N ASP A 108 -3.63 22.75 8.39
CA ASP A 108 -2.41 22.65 9.16
C ASP A 108 -1.51 21.61 8.48
N MET A 109 -0.56 22.09 7.66
CA MET A 109 0.65 21.32 7.47
C MET A 109 1.22 21.11 8.87
N LEU A 110 1.24 19.86 9.33
CA LEU A 110 2.19 19.53 10.37
C LEU A 110 3.55 19.97 9.80
N GLU A 111 4.20 20.92 10.47
CA GLU A 111 5.60 21.25 10.23
C GLU A 111 6.34 19.92 10.10
N SER A 112 6.92 19.67 8.92
CA SER A 112 7.71 18.49 8.52
C SER A 112 7.62 17.32 9.51
N VAL A 113 7.00 16.20 9.12
CA VAL A 113 7.07 14.96 9.89
C VAL A 113 8.54 14.72 10.26
N THR A 114 8.88 14.98 11.53
CA THR A 114 10.27 15.00 11.97
C THR A 114 10.72 13.55 12.03
N GLY A 115 11.50 13.15 11.05
CA GLY A 115 11.84 11.76 10.87
C GLY A 115 12.71 11.52 9.66
N SER A 116 12.62 10.30 9.14
CA SER A 116 13.37 9.84 7.99
C SER A 116 12.63 10.16 6.69
N ALA A 117 13.35 10.26 5.57
CA ALA A 117 12.75 10.53 4.25
C ALA A 117 11.69 9.47 3.90
N PHE A 118 11.89 8.23 4.34
CA PHE A 118 10.88 7.18 4.20
C PHE A 118 9.58 7.48 4.97
N GLN A 119 9.66 7.94 6.23
CA GLN A 119 8.46 8.28 7.00
C GLN A 119 7.72 9.47 6.37
N GLU A 120 8.46 10.50 5.95
CA GLU A 120 7.88 11.68 5.31
C GLU A 120 7.20 11.32 3.98
N LEU A 121 7.81 10.45 3.16
CA LEU A 121 7.20 9.94 1.92
C LEU A 121 5.89 9.18 2.21
N VAL A 122 5.91 8.27 3.18
CA VAL A 122 4.71 7.49 3.56
C VAL A 122 3.60 8.43 4.03
N TYR A 123 3.92 9.35 4.95
CA TYR A 123 2.96 10.28 5.51
C TYR A 123 2.35 11.18 4.42
N THR A 124 3.20 11.74 3.55
CA THR A 124 2.77 12.61 2.45
C THR A 124 1.83 11.86 1.51
N ASN A 125 2.21 10.66 1.05
CA ASN A 125 1.37 9.88 0.14
C ASN A 125 0.04 9.48 0.77
N MET A 126 0.05 9.06 2.04
CA MET A 126 -1.17 8.72 2.79
C MET A 126 -2.09 9.93 3.03
N ARG A 127 -1.59 11.16 2.81
CA ARG A 127 -2.34 12.41 2.92
C ARG A 127 -2.80 12.98 1.58
N VAL A 128 -2.07 12.74 0.50
CA VAL A 128 -2.36 13.38 -0.81
C VAL A 128 -2.81 12.42 -1.91
N VAL A 129 -2.53 11.13 -1.80
CA VAL A 129 -2.90 10.14 -2.81
C VAL A 129 -4.29 9.57 -2.51
N ASP A 130 -5.30 9.99 -3.27
CA ASP A 130 -6.72 9.64 -3.08
C ASP A 130 -6.98 8.14 -2.87
N SER A 131 -6.29 7.27 -3.62
CA SER A 131 -6.46 5.82 -3.47
C SER A 131 -5.91 5.28 -2.15
N MET A 132 -4.81 5.83 -1.64
CA MET A 132 -4.24 5.44 -0.35
C MET A 132 -5.09 5.98 0.80
N ILE A 133 -5.51 7.25 0.70
CA ILE A 133 -6.42 7.90 1.64
C ILE A 133 -7.71 7.08 1.77
N TYR A 134 -8.32 6.73 0.63
CA TYR A 134 -9.55 5.96 0.60
C TYR A 134 -9.36 4.56 1.21
N GLU A 135 -8.35 3.79 0.78
CA GLU A 135 -8.10 2.47 1.33
C GLU A 135 -7.83 2.52 2.84
N PHE A 136 -7.08 3.51 3.31
CA PHE A 136 -6.81 3.68 4.74
C PHE A 136 -8.10 3.98 5.51
N PHE A 137 -8.89 4.96 5.07
CA PHE A 137 -10.15 5.29 5.71
C PHE A 137 -11.12 4.10 5.76
N GLN A 138 -11.23 3.37 4.66
CA GLN A 138 -12.17 2.25 4.58
C GLN A 138 -11.74 1.05 5.43
N LYS A 139 -10.43 0.86 5.66
CA LYS A 139 -9.89 -0.35 6.29
C LYS A 139 -9.44 -0.17 7.72
N HIS A 140 -9.16 1.06 8.12
CA HIS A 140 -8.64 1.35 9.45
C HIS A 140 -9.63 0.89 10.52
N ALA A 141 -9.19 -0.04 11.37
CA ALA A 141 -9.92 -0.42 12.58
C ALA A 141 -8.94 -0.50 13.76
N PRO A 142 -8.97 0.49 14.67
CA PRO A 142 -8.08 0.53 15.82
C PRO A 142 -8.10 -0.77 16.64
N CYS A 143 -6.92 -1.21 17.08
CA CYS A 143 -6.77 -2.28 18.05
C CYS A 143 -5.84 -1.87 19.20
N GLN A 144 -5.85 -2.65 20.28
CA GLN A 144 -4.86 -2.49 21.35
C GLN A 144 -3.44 -2.73 20.79
N ASN A 145 -2.47 -1.92 21.24
CA ASN A 145 -1.09 -1.97 20.78
C ASN A 145 -0.95 -1.86 19.24
N GLN A 146 -1.73 -0.97 18.62
CA GLN A 146 -1.72 -0.73 17.19
C GLN A 146 -0.30 -0.51 16.66
N GLU A 147 0.09 -1.30 15.66
CA GLU A 147 1.34 -1.15 14.92
C GLU A 147 1.01 -0.89 13.45
N PHE A 148 1.81 -0.04 12.82
CA PHE A 148 1.80 0.18 11.38
C PHE A 148 3.14 -0.23 10.81
N GLY A 149 3.14 -0.72 9.58
CA GLY A 149 4.36 -1.19 8.95
C GLY A 149 4.33 -1.13 7.43
N ALA A 150 5.53 -1.19 6.86
CA ALA A 150 5.77 -1.36 5.44
C ALA A 150 6.41 -2.73 5.21
N VAL A 151 5.81 -3.49 4.31
CA VAL A 151 6.22 -4.82 3.90
C VAL A 151 6.83 -4.74 2.52
N GLU A 152 8.09 -5.15 2.36
CA GLU A 152 8.72 -5.24 1.04
C GLU A 152 8.07 -6.39 0.24
N LEU A 153 7.42 -6.10 -0.88
CA LEU A 153 6.92 -7.15 -1.77
C LEU A 153 7.94 -7.47 -2.85
N VAL A 154 8.51 -6.44 -3.48
CA VAL A 154 9.52 -6.58 -4.52
C VAL A 154 10.53 -5.44 -4.43
N HIS A 155 11.81 -5.76 -4.59
CA HIS A 155 12.87 -4.81 -4.87
C HIS A 155 13.34 -5.02 -6.31
N TRP A 156 13.12 -4.02 -7.15
CA TRP A 156 13.39 -4.03 -8.56
C TRP A 156 14.76 -3.43 -8.87
N GLU A 157 15.51 -4.11 -9.73
CA GLU A 157 16.59 -3.49 -10.49
C GLU A 157 16.01 -2.59 -11.58
N LYS A 158 14.97 -3.07 -12.29
CA LYS A 158 14.21 -2.31 -13.30
C LYS A 158 12.74 -2.64 -13.18
N ALA A 159 11.98 -1.73 -12.56
CA ALA A 159 10.56 -1.92 -12.35
C ALA A 159 9.81 -1.95 -13.69
N PRO A 160 8.81 -2.84 -13.87
CA PRO A 160 8.05 -2.93 -15.11
C PRO A 160 7.30 -1.62 -15.38
N GLY A 161 7.38 -1.13 -16.61
CA GLY A 161 6.74 0.11 -17.04
C GLY A 161 7.66 1.33 -16.95
N SER A 162 8.26 1.58 -15.78
CA SER A 162 9.16 2.73 -15.59
C SER A 162 10.62 2.45 -15.94
N LEU A 163 11.02 1.18 -15.93
CA LEU A 163 12.39 0.70 -16.23
C LEU A 163 13.49 1.28 -15.32
N VAL A 164 13.10 1.84 -14.18
CA VAL A 164 14.02 2.36 -13.15
C VAL A 164 14.02 1.45 -11.92
N PRO A 165 15.08 1.46 -11.09
CA PRO A 165 15.11 0.75 -9.82
C PRO A 165 13.98 1.21 -8.90
N GLY A 166 13.55 0.34 -7.99
CA GLY A 166 12.44 0.69 -7.10
C GLY A 166 12.05 -0.41 -6.12
N PHE A 167 11.14 -0.06 -5.22
CA PHE A 167 10.49 -0.99 -4.31
C PHE A 167 8.99 -0.95 -4.51
N ASP A 168 8.34 -2.10 -4.45
CA ASP A 168 6.90 -2.20 -4.24
C ASP A 168 6.66 -2.66 -2.80
N LEU A 169 5.94 -1.83 -2.05
CA LEU A 169 5.69 -2.01 -0.63
C LEU A 169 4.18 -2.11 -0.36
N LEU A 170 3.82 -2.95 0.60
CA LEU A 170 2.49 -2.97 1.19
C LEU A 170 2.51 -2.24 2.52
N LEU A 171 1.68 -1.21 2.65
CA LEU A 171 1.48 -0.54 3.94
C LEU A 171 0.39 -1.29 4.70
N VAL A 172 0.67 -1.63 5.94
CA VAL A 172 -0.16 -2.52 6.75
C VAL A 172 -0.41 -1.96 8.14
N GLU A 173 -1.54 -2.31 8.73
CA GLU A 173 -1.84 -2.11 10.15
C GLU A 173 -2.07 -3.45 10.85
N SER A 174 -1.65 -3.57 12.11
CA SER A 174 -1.92 -4.76 12.91
C SER A 174 -3.43 -4.94 13.16
N THR A 175 -3.85 -6.19 13.32
CA THR A 175 -5.25 -6.54 13.60
C THR A 175 -5.53 -6.75 15.09
N GLY A 176 -4.52 -6.59 15.95
CA GLY A 176 -4.57 -6.93 17.38
C GLY A 176 -4.33 -8.41 17.67
N GLN A 177 -4.16 -9.23 16.63
CA GLN A 177 -3.70 -10.61 16.73
C GLN A 177 -2.21 -10.69 16.38
N ASP A 178 -1.48 -11.58 17.05
CA ASP A 178 -0.03 -11.69 16.90
C ASP A 178 0.39 -11.90 15.44
N SER A 179 1.31 -11.05 14.98
CA SER A 179 1.88 -11.07 13.62
C SER A 179 0.85 -11.02 12.48
N SER A 180 -0.39 -10.62 12.78
CA SER A 180 -1.48 -10.51 11.81
C SER A 180 -1.74 -9.05 11.45
N TYR A 181 -1.82 -8.80 10.16
CA TYR A 181 -1.89 -7.47 9.59
C TYR A 181 -2.92 -7.42 8.47
N ARG A 182 -3.50 -6.24 8.25
CA ARG A 182 -4.32 -5.95 7.07
C ARG A 182 -3.65 -4.87 6.25
N ARG A 183 -3.79 -4.93 4.92
CA ARG A 183 -3.35 -3.85 4.02
C ARG A 183 -4.17 -2.59 4.28
N ILE A 184 -3.49 -1.45 4.44
CA ILE A 184 -4.13 -0.13 4.43
C ILE A 184 -3.83 0.67 3.16
N ALA A 185 -2.70 0.41 2.49
CA ALA A 185 -2.35 1.03 1.23
C ALA A 185 -1.22 0.24 0.53
N GLN A 186 -0.87 0.66 -0.68
CA GLN A 186 0.29 0.17 -1.41
C GLN A 186 1.14 1.38 -1.80
N LEU A 187 2.45 1.26 -1.62
CA LEU A 187 3.41 2.30 -1.99
C LEU A 187 4.40 1.72 -3.00
N GLY A 188 4.37 2.24 -4.23
CA GLY A 188 5.46 2.08 -5.17
C GLY A 188 6.46 3.22 -4.95
N MET A 189 7.74 2.87 -4.79
CA MET A 189 8.84 3.83 -4.68
C MET A 189 9.82 3.57 -5.82
N ARG A 190 10.26 4.62 -6.51
CA ARG A 190 11.12 4.53 -7.69
C ARG A 190 12.30 5.49 -7.57
N LYS A 191 13.43 5.11 -8.17
CA LYS A 191 14.64 5.93 -8.21
C LYS A 191 14.74 6.61 -9.57
N TYR A 192 14.21 7.82 -9.69
CA TYR A 192 14.24 8.59 -10.94
C TYR A 192 15.47 9.50 -11.01
N PRO A 193 15.96 9.83 -12.22
CA PRO A 193 16.86 10.97 -12.39
C PRO A 193 16.20 12.24 -11.83
N VAL A 194 16.98 13.05 -11.09
CA VAL A 194 16.47 14.32 -10.58
C VAL A 194 16.39 15.30 -11.75
N PRO A 195 15.19 15.85 -12.07
CA PRO A 195 15.05 16.85 -13.12
C PRO A 195 15.74 18.16 -12.72
N GLN A 196 16.02 19.04 -13.68
CA GLN A 196 16.45 20.40 -13.33
C GLN A 196 15.27 21.16 -12.73
N GLU A 197 15.52 21.97 -11.69
CA GLU A 197 14.45 22.63 -10.93
C GLU A 197 13.58 23.57 -11.79
N TYR A 198 14.16 24.19 -12.83
CA TYR A 198 13.44 25.07 -13.74
C TYR A 198 12.60 24.34 -14.81
N ASP A 199 12.79 23.03 -14.98
CA ASP A 199 12.08 22.22 -15.99
C ASP A 199 10.75 21.65 -15.46
N VAL A 200 10.50 21.74 -14.15
CA VAL A 200 9.34 21.15 -13.47
C VAL A 200 8.77 22.10 -12.42
N THR A 201 7.59 21.79 -11.89
CA THR A 201 7.05 22.56 -10.76
C THR A 201 7.86 22.26 -9.48
N ALA A 202 7.87 23.22 -8.55
CA ALA A 202 8.55 23.05 -7.26
C ALA A 202 8.08 21.80 -6.50
N ASP A 203 6.78 21.47 -6.58
CA ASP A 203 6.21 20.29 -5.93
C ASP A 203 6.69 18.98 -6.58
N MET A 204 6.78 18.93 -7.91
CA MET A 204 7.31 17.76 -8.62
C MET A 204 8.79 17.53 -8.32
N TYR A 205 9.57 18.62 -8.27
CA TYR A 205 10.98 18.58 -7.91
C TYR A 205 11.18 18.05 -6.49
N ARG A 206 10.48 18.65 -5.51
CA ARG A 206 10.52 18.22 -4.10
C ARG A 206 10.05 16.78 -3.92
N GLY A 207 8.95 16.39 -4.57
CA GLY A 207 8.43 15.03 -4.52
C GLY A 207 9.45 14.00 -5.04
N THR A 208 10.12 14.31 -6.16
CA THR A 208 11.16 13.44 -6.74
C THR A 208 12.37 13.32 -5.81
N LEU A 209 12.82 14.42 -5.21
CA LEU A 209 13.91 14.40 -4.23
C LEU A 209 13.55 13.56 -3.00
N LEU A 210 12.33 13.74 -2.46
CA LEU A 210 11.86 13.00 -1.29
C LEU A 210 11.79 11.50 -1.58
N GLU A 211 11.19 11.10 -2.71
CA GLU A 211 11.10 9.69 -3.12
C GLU A 211 12.48 9.06 -3.32
N ASN A 212 13.39 9.79 -3.97
CA ASN A 212 14.77 9.35 -4.17
C ASN A 212 15.55 9.19 -2.87
N ASN A 213 15.35 10.10 -1.90
CA ASN A 213 15.99 10.05 -0.59
C ASN A 213 15.43 8.88 0.25
N ALA A 214 14.11 8.69 0.22
CA ALA A 214 13.46 7.54 0.84
C ALA A 214 13.99 6.22 0.25
N TYR A 215 14.15 6.14 -1.07
CA TYR A 215 14.73 4.97 -1.74
C TYR A 215 16.13 4.64 -1.21
N ASP A 216 17.02 5.64 -1.18
CA ASP A 216 18.40 5.44 -0.72
C ASP A 216 18.46 5.04 0.76
N GLU A 217 17.55 5.60 1.56
CA GLU A 217 17.42 5.26 2.97
C GLU A 217 16.97 3.81 3.16
N VAL A 218 15.92 3.37 2.45
CA VAL A 218 15.43 1.98 2.51
C VAL A 218 16.51 1.00 2.07
N LEU A 219 17.22 1.31 0.99
CA LEU A 219 18.31 0.50 0.48
C LEU A 219 19.42 0.31 1.53
N LYS A 220 19.76 1.37 2.28
CA LYS A 220 20.81 1.35 3.32
C LYS A 220 20.35 0.72 4.64
N ALA A 221 19.07 0.87 5.01
CA ALA A 221 18.55 0.56 6.34
C ALA A 221 18.51 -0.94 6.70
N LYS A 222 18.78 -1.85 5.75
CA LYS A 222 18.80 -3.32 5.95
C LYS A 222 17.64 -3.80 6.84
N TRP A 223 16.42 -3.60 6.37
CA TRP A 223 15.20 -3.93 7.11
C TRP A 223 15.22 -5.38 7.62
N ARG A 224 14.74 -5.58 8.85
CA ARG A 224 14.70 -6.90 9.48
C ARG A 224 13.70 -7.79 8.74
N LYS A 225 14.10 -9.03 8.49
CA LYS A 225 13.17 -10.05 7.96
C LYS A 225 12.25 -10.53 9.08
N ARG A 226 10.98 -10.69 8.78
CA ARG A 226 9.95 -11.21 9.67
C ARG A 226 8.99 -12.09 8.89
N THR A 227 8.33 -13.00 9.60
CA THR A 227 7.16 -13.71 9.07
C THR A 227 5.92 -12.98 9.53
N ILE A 228 5.04 -12.62 8.60
CA ILE A 228 3.78 -11.94 8.89
C ILE A 228 2.64 -12.67 8.19
N THR A 229 1.43 -12.51 8.73
CA THR A 229 0.19 -12.99 8.12
C THR A 229 -0.63 -11.79 7.68
N LEU A 230 -0.97 -11.73 6.39
CA LEU A 230 -1.93 -10.77 5.86
C LEU A 230 -3.31 -11.41 5.84
N VAL A 231 -4.28 -10.78 6.50
CA VAL A 231 -5.68 -11.27 6.66
C VAL A 231 -6.67 -10.34 5.99
#